data_AF-H2LGU7-F1
#
_entry.id   AF-H2LGU7-F1
#
_cell.length_a   1.000
_cell.length_b   1.000
_cell.length_c   1.000
_cell.angle_alpha   90.00
_cell.angle_beta   90.00
_cell.angle_gamma   90.00
#
_symmetry.space_group_name_H-M   'P 1'
#
loop_
_entity.id
_entity.type
_entity.pdbx_description
1 polymer ?
#
loop_
_entity_poly.entity_id
_entity_poly.type
_entity_poly.pdbx_seq_one_letter_code
_entity_poly.pdbx_strand_id
1 'polypeptide(L)'
;MINALKSVRLMSSSSVKQAVSELSVPVPWGEIRGRVWGPEHGSPVLCLHGWADNSGTFNTLLPLLPKDCRYVAMDLAGHGCSSHRPAGVLYSFPSYVMDVRRVVEALRWTKFSIIGHSMGDALYPEMVESLVLLDSFGFLPTQTKDIPRLVRQGLDEMIEYEKTMADKKTRVYTYEKAVERLLAGNKSLTAESAKILLERGLVPAEGGVMFSRDFRINLKNVVRIGLEQSLELLSRIQASVLVVLAEDGFERMFSETEEREFTSALLQAYRDRNHAVATVPGNHHVHLNNPENVAPLVSDFLQTKVFIPLQSGGDMRRQTQVKGCKNNHINLCFQLKYRLRSFYCY
;
A
#
# COMPACT_ATOMS: atom_id res chain seq x y z
N MET A 1 35.76 14.51 -8.65
CA MET A 1 36.07 13.10 -8.33
C MET A 1 34.75 12.38 -8.07
N ILE A 2 34.06 11.97 -9.14
CA ILE A 2 33.91 10.59 -9.66
C ILE A 2 33.10 9.68 -8.72
N ASN A 3 31.82 9.52 -9.09
CA ASN A 3 30.92 8.38 -9.01
C ASN A 3 31.28 7.20 -8.10
N ALA A 4 30.43 6.95 -7.10
CA ALA A 4 30.24 5.64 -6.49
C ALA A 4 28.81 5.14 -6.78
N LEU A 5 28.59 4.63 -8.01
CA LEU A 5 27.41 3.83 -8.34
C LEU A 5 27.62 2.43 -7.75
N LYS A 6 27.00 2.13 -6.61
CA LYS A 6 26.92 0.77 -6.09
C LYS A 6 25.92 -0.02 -6.94
N SER A 7 26.43 -1.01 -7.67
CA SER A 7 25.68 -1.98 -8.47
C SER A 7 24.68 -2.77 -7.61
N VAL A 8 23.44 -2.92 -8.08
CA VAL A 8 22.47 -3.90 -7.57
C VAL A 8 23.09 -5.30 -7.72
N ARG A 9 23.16 -6.08 -6.62
CA ARG A 9 23.69 -7.46 -6.64
C ARG A 9 22.54 -8.46 -6.57
N LEU A 10 22.39 -9.30 -7.59
CA LEU A 10 21.45 -10.43 -7.66
C LEU A 10 22.22 -11.72 -7.32
N MET A 11 21.75 -12.51 -6.36
CA MET A 11 22.30 -13.85 -6.05
C MET A 11 21.27 -14.92 -6.44
N SER A 12 21.71 -15.99 -7.13
CA SER A 12 20.84 -17.06 -7.66
C SER A 12 21.09 -18.41 -6.96
N SER A 13 20.04 -19.17 -6.64
CA SER A 13 20.13 -20.59 -6.23
C SER A 13 19.40 -21.50 -7.23
N SER A 14 19.96 -22.67 -7.55
CA SER A 14 19.47 -23.61 -8.57
C SER A 14 18.46 -24.64 -8.04
N SER A 15 17.20 -24.51 -8.47
CA SER A 15 16.21 -25.58 -8.72
C SER A 15 14.95 -24.88 -9.23
N VAL A 16 14.16 -25.49 -10.12
CA VAL A 16 13.04 -24.86 -10.87
C VAL A 16 11.87 -24.48 -9.94
N LYS A 17 12.11 -23.47 -9.11
CA LYS A 17 11.19 -22.48 -8.57
C LYS A 17 11.56 -21.20 -9.33
N GLN A 18 10.58 -20.37 -9.71
CA GLN A 18 10.86 -19.07 -10.31
C GLN A 18 11.94 -18.37 -9.47
N ALA A 19 13.11 -18.07 -10.06
CA ALA A 19 14.26 -17.59 -9.30
C ALA A 19 13.91 -16.26 -8.64
N VAL A 20 13.73 -16.29 -7.32
CA VAL A 20 13.51 -15.10 -6.50
C VAL A 20 14.87 -14.56 -6.12
N SER A 21 15.11 -13.29 -6.42
CA SER A 21 16.35 -12.61 -6.08
C SER A 21 16.09 -11.47 -5.10
N GLU A 22 17.10 -11.06 -4.34
CA GLU A 22 16.94 -9.98 -3.36
C GLU A 22 17.15 -8.61 -4.03
N LEU A 23 16.31 -7.65 -3.65
CA LEU A 23 16.52 -6.23 -3.89
C LEU A 23 17.41 -5.67 -2.78
N SER A 24 18.40 -4.85 -3.14
CA SER A 24 19.09 -3.97 -2.20
C SER A 24 19.39 -2.64 -2.87
N VAL A 25 18.86 -1.56 -2.30
CA VAL A 25 19.05 -0.19 -2.76
C VAL A 25 19.62 0.64 -1.61
N PRO A 26 20.85 1.16 -1.74
CA PRO A 26 21.44 2.00 -0.70
C PRO A 26 20.66 3.33 -0.58
N VAL A 27 20.43 3.74 0.66
CA VAL A 27 19.76 5.01 1.02
C VAL A 27 20.56 5.69 2.13
N PRO A 28 20.39 7.01 2.38
CA PRO A 28 21.24 7.73 3.33
C PRO A 28 21.25 7.17 4.77
N TRP A 29 20.23 6.41 5.15
CA TRP A 29 20.04 5.83 6.48
C TRP A 29 20.25 4.30 6.52
N GLY A 30 20.73 3.68 5.43
CA GLY A 30 20.98 2.24 5.35
C GLY A 30 20.65 1.68 3.98
N GLU A 31 19.80 0.66 3.94
CA GLU A 31 19.36 0.02 2.70
C GLU A 31 17.84 -0.19 2.70
N ILE A 32 17.23 0.00 1.53
CA ILE A 32 15.92 -0.56 1.22
C ILE A 32 16.11 -1.94 0.61
N ARG A 33 15.44 -2.94 1.18
CA ARG A 33 15.50 -4.35 0.79
C ARG A 33 14.18 -4.80 0.17
N GLY A 34 14.16 -6.02 -0.35
CA GLY A 34 12.95 -6.59 -0.95
C GLY A 34 13.26 -7.84 -1.76
N ARG A 35 12.32 -8.27 -2.57
CA ARG A 35 12.42 -9.45 -3.42
C ARG A 35 12.02 -9.12 -4.85
N VAL A 36 12.57 -9.88 -5.80
CA VAL A 36 12.37 -9.66 -7.23
C VAL A 36 12.05 -10.98 -7.94
N TRP A 37 10.98 -10.97 -8.74
CA TRP A 37 10.50 -12.09 -9.55
C TRP A 37 10.44 -11.72 -11.03
N GLY A 38 10.60 -12.72 -11.89
CA GLY A 38 10.44 -12.56 -13.35
C GLY A 38 11.69 -12.07 -14.07
N PRO A 39 11.66 -11.99 -15.41
CA PRO A 39 12.82 -11.66 -16.23
C PRO A 39 13.24 -10.19 -16.11
N GLU A 40 14.53 -9.89 -16.25
CA GLU A 40 15.05 -8.51 -16.16
C GLU A 40 14.42 -7.55 -17.18
N HIS A 41 14.05 -8.06 -18.36
CA HIS A 41 13.37 -7.31 -19.42
C HIS A 41 11.84 -7.34 -19.33
N GLY A 42 11.29 -7.89 -18.24
CA GLY A 42 9.85 -7.96 -18.05
C GLY A 42 9.22 -6.59 -17.76
N SER A 43 7.92 -6.49 -18.01
CA SER A 43 7.14 -5.27 -17.72
C SER A 43 7.29 -4.88 -16.23
N PRO A 44 7.76 -3.67 -15.91
CA PRO A 44 8.11 -3.31 -14.53
C PRO A 44 6.88 -3.14 -13.65
N VAL A 45 6.84 -3.89 -12.55
CA VAL A 45 5.76 -3.82 -11.56
C VAL A 45 6.37 -3.68 -10.16
N LEU A 46 6.08 -2.56 -9.49
CA LEU A 46 6.48 -2.32 -8.11
C LEU A 46 5.39 -2.82 -7.16
N CYS A 47 5.73 -3.67 -6.20
CA CYS A 47 4.80 -4.20 -5.21
C CYS A 47 5.05 -3.58 -3.83
N LEU A 48 4.02 -2.98 -3.24
CA LEU A 48 4.09 -2.23 -1.98
C LEU A 48 3.19 -2.88 -0.92
N HIS A 49 3.79 -3.43 0.13
CA HIS A 49 3.05 -4.13 1.18
C HIS A 49 2.26 -3.18 2.10
N GLY A 50 1.33 -3.75 2.85
CA GLY A 50 0.53 -3.04 3.85
C GLY A 50 1.31 -2.68 5.12
N TRP A 51 0.64 -1.99 6.02
CA TRP A 51 1.25 -1.56 7.28
C TRP A 51 1.67 -2.75 8.15
N ALA A 52 2.89 -2.69 8.71
CA ALA A 52 3.46 -3.73 9.58
C ALA A 52 3.71 -5.11 8.95
N ASP A 53 3.53 -5.25 7.64
CA ASP A 53 3.90 -6.41 6.83
C ASP A 53 5.35 -6.32 6.32
N ASN A 54 5.67 -7.06 5.25
CA ASN A 54 6.89 -6.98 4.46
C ASN A 54 6.65 -7.55 3.06
N SER A 55 7.66 -7.54 2.19
CA SER A 55 7.59 -8.02 0.80
C SER A 55 7.16 -9.49 0.69
N GLY A 56 7.24 -10.27 1.76
CA GLY A 56 6.76 -11.65 1.82
C GLY A 56 5.26 -11.80 1.61
N THR A 57 4.47 -10.73 1.82
CA THR A 57 3.02 -10.75 1.58
C THR A 57 2.64 -11.09 0.13
N PHE A 58 3.57 -10.95 -0.80
CA PHE A 58 3.38 -11.19 -2.22
C PHE A 58 3.83 -12.60 -2.65
N ASN A 59 4.35 -13.42 -1.73
CA ASN A 59 4.91 -14.74 -2.04
C ASN A 59 3.88 -15.72 -2.63
N THR A 60 2.59 -15.55 -2.34
CA THR A 60 1.53 -16.44 -2.84
C THR A 60 0.83 -15.89 -4.08
N LEU A 61 0.71 -14.55 -4.21
CA LEU A 61 0.10 -13.90 -5.37
C LEU A 61 1.00 -13.89 -6.62
N LEU A 62 2.23 -13.37 -6.52
CA LEU A 62 3.09 -13.14 -7.70
C LEU A 62 3.40 -14.41 -8.51
N PRO A 63 3.53 -15.62 -7.90
CA PRO A 63 3.64 -16.85 -8.66
C PRO A 63 2.44 -17.18 -9.56
N LEU A 64 1.28 -16.55 -9.36
CA LEU A 64 0.08 -16.75 -10.19
C LEU A 64 -0.09 -15.68 -11.28
N LEU A 65 0.70 -14.60 -11.23
CA LEU A 65 0.59 -13.48 -12.17
C LEU A 65 1.44 -13.70 -13.46
N PRO A 66 1.25 -12.87 -14.51
CA PRO A 66 1.94 -13.01 -15.79
C PRO A 66 3.46 -13.09 -15.68
N LYS A 67 4.06 -14.04 -16.41
CA LYS A 67 5.51 -14.37 -16.30
C LYS A 67 6.43 -13.45 -17.08
N ASP A 68 5.86 -12.62 -17.94
CA ASP A 68 6.51 -11.56 -18.71
C ASP A 68 6.66 -10.25 -17.92
N CYS A 69 6.17 -10.19 -16.67
CA CYS A 69 6.36 -9.06 -15.78
C CYS A 69 7.61 -9.22 -14.89
N ARG A 70 8.23 -8.09 -14.55
CA ARG A 70 9.31 -7.95 -13.58
C ARG A 70 8.76 -7.34 -12.30
N TYR A 71 8.43 -8.20 -11.33
CA TYR A 71 7.89 -7.77 -10.05
C TYR A 71 9.00 -7.46 -9.07
N VAL A 72 9.03 -6.25 -8.53
CA VAL A 72 9.92 -5.83 -7.44
C VAL A 72 9.05 -5.54 -6.22
N ALA A 73 9.04 -6.45 -5.24
CA ALA A 73 8.36 -6.20 -3.96
C ALA A 73 9.34 -5.60 -2.97
N MET A 74 9.05 -4.37 -2.55
CA MET A 74 9.92 -3.60 -1.66
C MET A 74 9.50 -3.79 -0.21
N ASP A 75 10.46 -3.97 0.70
CA ASP A 75 10.28 -3.77 2.13
C ASP A 75 10.34 -2.26 2.41
N LEU A 76 9.25 -1.64 2.89
CA LEU A 76 9.25 -0.23 3.29
C LEU A 76 10.26 0.01 4.42
N ALA A 77 10.74 1.25 4.58
CA ALA A 77 11.64 1.61 5.68
C ALA A 77 11.08 1.13 7.03
N GLY A 78 11.92 0.56 7.89
CA GLY A 78 11.49 0.02 9.19
C GLY A 78 10.69 -1.29 9.11
N HIS A 79 10.55 -1.91 7.94
CA HIS A 79 9.84 -3.18 7.75
C HIS A 79 10.76 -4.24 7.13
N GLY A 80 10.39 -5.51 7.29
CA GLY A 80 11.07 -6.64 6.67
C GLY A 80 12.58 -6.62 6.94
N CYS A 81 13.37 -6.61 5.86
CA CYS A 81 14.83 -6.50 5.95
C CYS A 81 15.36 -5.08 5.67
N SER A 82 14.49 -4.09 5.41
CA SER A 82 14.90 -2.71 5.21
C SER A 82 15.40 -2.08 6.50
N SER A 83 16.39 -1.19 6.40
CA SER A 83 16.94 -0.51 7.56
C SER A 83 15.88 0.35 8.25
N HIS A 84 16.09 0.61 9.54
CA HIS A 84 15.25 1.52 10.30
C HIS A 84 15.66 2.96 9.98
N ARG A 85 14.72 3.90 10.08
CA ARG A 85 15.06 5.33 10.03
C ARG A 85 15.97 5.70 11.22
N PRO A 86 16.80 6.76 11.13
CA PRO A 86 17.59 7.20 12.26
C PRO A 86 16.71 7.58 13.47
N ALA A 87 17.26 7.58 14.68
CA ALA A 87 16.57 8.08 15.87
C ALA A 87 16.08 9.53 15.65
N GLY A 88 14.93 9.90 16.23
CA GLY A 88 14.32 11.22 16.02
C GLY A 88 13.51 11.38 14.73
N VAL A 89 13.65 10.46 13.76
CA VAL A 89 12.94 10.56 12.48
C VAL A 89 11.60 9.84 12.54
N LEU A 90 10.54 10.57 12.20
CA LEU A 90 9.18 10.04 12.10
C LEU A 90 8.97 9.23 10.83
N TYR A 91 8.19 8.15 10.95
CA TYR A 91 7.65 7.46 9.78
C TYR A 91 6.42 8.20 9.29
N SER A 92 6.54 8.81 8.11
CA SER A 92 5.47 9.55 7.48
C SER A 92 5.27 9.11 6.06
N PHE A 93 4.04 9.29 5.58
CA PHE A 93 3.64 8.96 4.24
C PHE A 93 4.55 9.57 3.15
N PRO A 94 4.85 10.89 3.14
CA PRO A 94 5.74 11.46 2.13
C PRO A 94 7.15 10.85 2.15
N SER A 95 7.60 10.38 3.32
CA SER A 95 8.92 9.72 3.45
C SER A 95 8.94 8.37 2.74
N TYR A 96 7.85 7.59 2.80
CA TYR A 96 7.73 6.35 2.05
C TYR A 96 7.65 6.59 0.54
N VAL A 97 6.92 7.62 0.09
CA VAL A 97 6.90 7.99 -1.34
C VAL A 97 8.30 8.35 -1.84
N MET A 98 9.06 9.10 -1.03
CA MET A 98 10.44 9.43 -1.36
C MET A 98 11.33 8.17 -1.46
N ASP A 99 11.11 7.16 -0.62
CA ASP A 99 11.83 5.89 -0.71
C ASP A 99 11.45 5.11 -1.98
N VAL A 100 10.15 5.07 -2.31
CA VAL A 100 9.67 4.51 -3.59
C VAL A 100 10.38 5.19 -4.75
N ARG A 101 10.46 6.54 -4.76
CA ARG A 101 11.19 7.25 -5.81
C ARG A 101 12.64 6.79 -5.87
N ARG A 102 13.35 6.69 -4.73
CA ARG A 102 14.77 6.25 -4.70
C ARG A 102 14.94 4.87 -5.32
N VAL A 103 14.05 3.93 -5.00
CA VAL A 103 14.08 2.58 -5.57
C VAL A 103 13.83 2.60 -7.07
N VAL A 104 12.80 3.33 -7.52
CA VAL A 104 12.47 3.48 -8.95
C VAL A 104 13.64 4.09 -9.74
N GLU A 105 14.34 5.09 -9.20
CA GLU A 105 15.55 5.65 -9.82
C GLU A 105 16.71 4.66 -9.84
N ALA A 106 16.94 3.92 -8.75
CA ALA A 106 17.98 2.89 -8.71
C ALA A 106 17.74 1.78 -9.74
N LEU A 107 16.47 1.42 -9.97
CA LEU A 107 16.02 0.49 -11.01
C LEU A 107 16.01 1.09 -12.42
N ARG A 108 16.19 2.42 -12.54
CA ARG A 108 16.10 3.19 -13.79
C ARG A 108 14.76 3.03 -14.50
N TRP A 109 13.68 2.89 -13.73
CA TRP A 109 12.34 2.81 -14.29
C TRP A 109 11.77 4.21 -14.52
N THR A 110 11.34 4.48 -15.75
CA THR A 110 10.67 5.74 -16.12
C THR A 110 9.16 5.60 -16.15
N LYS A 111 8.67 4.37 -16.40
CA LYS A 111 7.26 3.98 -16.36
C LYS A 111 7.14 2.60 -15.76
N PHE A 112 6.15 2.40 -14.88
CA PHE A 112 5.91 1.12 -14.20
C PHE A 112 4.48 1.00 -13.70
N SER A 113 4.06 -0.22 -13.38
CA SER A 113 2.79 -0.48 -12.70
C SER A 113 3.01 -0.68 -11.20
N ILE A 114 1.97 -0.46 -10.39
CA ILE A 114 2.00 -0.67 -8.94
C ILE A 114 0.96 -1.72 -8.54
N ILE A 115 1.35 -2.63 -7.65
CA ILE A 115 0.42 -3.51 -6.91
C ILE A 115 0.59 -3.26 -5.42
N GLY A 116 -0.51 -3.01 -4.71
CA GLY A 116 -0.53 -2.90 -3.25
C GLY A 116 -1.17 -1.62 -2.77
N HIS A 117 -0.72 -1.10 -1.63
CA HIS A 117 -1.37 0.05 -1.00
C HIS A 117 -0.92 1.35 -1.67
N SER A 118 -1.87 2.04 -2.32
CA SER A 118 -1.58 3.24 -3.09
C SER A 118 -1.31 4.43 -2.19
N MET A 119 -0.05 4.83 -2.16
CA MET A 119 0.40 5.96 -1.36
C MET A 119 1.37 6.87 -2.13
N GLY A 120 1.82 6.56 -3.34
CA GLY A 120 2.82 7.38 -4.05
C GLY A 120 2.47 7.79 -5.49
N ASP A 121 1.38 7.25 -6.01
CA ASP A 121 0.92 7.37 -7.40
C ASP A 121 0.45 8.78 -7.77
N ALA A 122 -0.28 9.47 -6.89
CA ALA A 122 -0.82 10.80 -7.18
C ALA A 122 0.26 11.89 -7.26
N LEU A 123 1.45 11.65 -6.72
CA LEU A 123 2.55 12.63 -6.68
C LEU A 123 3.47 12.54 -7.90
N TYR A 124 3.50 11.40 -8.58
CA TYR A 124 4.25 11.18 -9.83
C TYR A 124 3.38 10.44 -10.86
N PRO A 125 2.20 10.98 -11.21
CA PRO A 125 1.21 10.27 -12.01
C PRO A 125 1.71 9.91 -13.40
N GLU A 126 2.68 10.64 -13.95
CA GLU A 126 3.32 10.39 -15.24
C GLU A 126 4.19 9.13 -15.27
N MET A 127 4.63 8.65 -14.11
CA MET A 127 5.49 7.46 -13.98
C MET A 127 4.68 6.16 -13.82
N VAL A 128 3.40 6.26 -13.42
CA VAL A 128 2.58 5.10 -13.09
C VAL A 128 1.64 4.79 -14.25
N GLU A 129 1.80 3.60 -14.85
CA GLU A 129 0.94 3.18 -15.97
C GLU A 129 -0.36 2.54 -15.50
N SER A 130 -0.28 1.75 -14.42
CA SER A 130 -1.41 1.03 -13.87
C SER A 130 -1.25 0.84 -12.37
N LEU A 131 -2.37 0.88 -11.65
CA LEU A 131 -2.41 0.74 -10.21
C LEU A 131 -3.41 -0.34 -9.82
N VAL A 132 -2.96 -1.31 -9.03
CA VAL A 132 -3.80 -2.34 -8.43
C VAL A 132 -3.81 -2.14 -6.92
N LEU A 133 -4.97 -1.79 -6.39
CA LEU A 133 -5.24 -1.69 -4.96
C LEU A 133 -5.79 -3.01 -4.44
N LEU A 134 -5.07 -3.61 -3.48
CA LEU A 134 -5.46 -4.85 -2.82
C LEU A 134 -6.08 -4.52 -1.46
N ASP A 135 -7.39 -4.69 -1.37
CA ASP A 135 -8.24 -4.43 -0.21
C ASP A 135 -7.91 -3.11 0.50
N SER A 136 -7.82 -2.05 -0.30
CA SER A 136 -7.40 -0.72 0.12
C SER A 136 -8.08 0.36 -0.71
N PHE A 137 -8.28 1.52 -0.09
CA PHE A 137 -8.91 2.68 -0.72
C PHE A 137 -7.90 3.76 -1.15
N GLY A 138 -6.60 3.54 -0.88
CA GLY A 138 -5.55 4.54 -1.10
C GLY A 138 -5.53 5.61 -0.01
N PHE A 139 -5.77 6.86 -0.39
CA PHE A 139 -5.67 8.06 0.48
C PHE A 139 -6.80 8.16 1.50
N LEU A 140 -6.81 7.32 2.54
CA LEU A 140 -7.85 7.35 3.58
C LEU A 140 -7.89 8.70 4.33
N PRO A 141 -9.04 9.40 4.30
CA PRO A 141 -9.23 10.66 4.98
C PRO A 141 -9.21 10.54 6.50
N THR A 142 -8.96 11.67 7.14
CA THR A 142 -9.20 11.90 8.57
C THR A 142 -10.21 13.05 8.70
N GLN A 143 -11.14 12.95 9.64
CA GLN A 143 -12.04 14.07 9.91
C GLN A 143 -11.23 15.32 10.26
N THR A 144 -11.48 16.43 9.57
CA THR A 144 -10.70 17.67 9.73
C THR A 144 -10.63 18.15 11.17
N LYS A 145 -11.73 18.00 11.94
CA LYS A 145 -11.80 18.36 13.36
C LYS A 145 -10.85 17.53 14.25
N ASP A 146 -10.53 16.30 13.85
CA ASP A 146 -9.69 15.38 14.61
C ASP A 146 -8.20 15.53 14.29
N ILE A 147 -7.85 16.15 13.16
CA ILE A 147 -6.46 16.30 12.72
C ILE A 147 -5.58 16.92 13.81
N PRO A 148 -5.90 18.10 14.40
CA PRO A 148 -5.02 18.71 15.41
C PRO A 148 -4.78 17.80 16.62
N ARG A 149 -5.82 17.10 17.07
CA ARG A 149 -5.75 16.15 18.20
C ARG A 149 -4.84 14.98 17.87
N LEU A 150 -5.03 14.34 16.71
CA LEU A 150 -4.25 13.18 16.29
C LEU A 150 -2.79 13.51 16.02
N VAL A 151 -2.51 14.66 15.43
CA VAL A 151 -1.14 15.16 15.20
C VAL A 151 -0.44 15.39 16.53
N ARG A 152 -1.08 16.10 17.48
CA ARG A 152 -0.53 16.30 18.82
C ARG A 152 -0.23 14.97 19.51
N GLN A 153 -1.17 14.03 19.48
CA GLN A 153 -0.97 12.70 20.07
C GLN A 153 0.24 11.97 19.46
N GLY A 154 0.42 12.01 18.14
CA GLY A 154 1.58 11.38 17.50
C GLY A 154 2.92 12.03 17.86
N LEU A 155 2.95 13.35 18.02
CA LEU A 155 4.14 14.06 18.49
C LEU A 155 4.47 13.70 19.95
N ASP A 156 3.46 13.72 20.82
CA ASP A 156 3.61 13.36 22.24
C ASP A 156 4.05 11.89 22.40
N GLU A 157 3.48 10.97 21.61
CA GLU A 157 3.86 9.55 21.57
C GLU A 157 5.32 9.34 21.16
N MET A 158 5.81 10.09 20.16
CA MET A 158 7.22 10.01 19.75
C MET A 158 8.17 10.49 20.85
N ILE A 159 7.87 11.63 21.47
CA ILE A 159 8.68 12.18 22.58
C ILE A 159 8.72 11.18 23.74
N GLU A 160 7.58 10.57 24.08
CA GLU A 160 7.52 9.59 25.16
C GLU A 160 8.22 8.27 24.79
N TYR A 161 8.12 7.84 23.54
CA TYR A 161 8.88 6.71 23.03
C TYR A 161 10.38 6.94 23.20
N GLU A 162 10.89 8.11 22.81
CA GLU A 162 12.32 8.46 22.92
C GLU A 162 12.83 8.46 24.37
N LYS A 163 12.05 9.00 25.31
CA LYS A 163 12.40 8.99 26.74
C LYS A 163 12.49 7.57 27.30
N THR A 164 11.58 6.69 26.89
CA THR A 164 11.47 5.33 27.43
C THR A 164 12.36 4.31 26.71
N MET A 165 12.99 4.68 25.59
CA MET A 165 13.84 3.78 24.81
C MET A 165 15.12 3.38 25.53
N ALA A 166 15.72 4.29 26.31
CA ALA A 166 16.93 4.01 27.08
C ALA A 166 16.74 2.84 28.07
N ASP A 167 15.50 2.65 28.56
CA ASP A 167 15.17 1.69 29.62
C ASP A 167 14.52 0.40 29.11
N LYS A 168 14.18 0.31 27.81
CA LYS A 168 13.44 -0.84 27.26
C LYS A 168 14.37 -1.99 26.90
N LYS A 169 14.26 -3.08 27.65
CA LYS A 169 14.86 -4.39 27.27
C LYS A 169 14.22 -4.89 25.98
N THR A 170 15.06 -5.35 25.06
CA THR A 170 14.63 -5.97 23.81
C THR A 170 13.82 -7.24 24.11
N ARG A 171 12.64 -7.36 23.48
CA ARG A 171 11.74 -8.50 23.70
C ARG A 171 12.13 -9.64 22.76
N VAL A 172 12.66 -10.71 23.34
CA VAL A 172 12.96 -11.97 22.65
C VAL A 172 11.80 -12.94 22.84
N TYR A 173 11.43 -13.64 21.77
CA TYR A 173 10.33 -14.61 21.73
C TYR A 173 10.86 -15.96 21.24
N THR A 174 10.15 -17.06 21.54
CA THR A 174 10.25 -18.25 20.70
C THR A 174 9.54 -17.98 19.37
N TYR A 175 9.81 -18.80 18.34
CA TYR A 175 9.14 -18.66 17.06
C TYR A 175 7.62 -18.81 17.18
N GLU A 176 7.16 -19.78 17.97
CA GLU A 176 5.74 -20.05 18.22
C GLU A 176 5.07 -18.85 18.88
N LYS A 177 5.72 -18.23 19.87
CA LYS A 177 5.21 -17.01 20.51
C LYS A 177 5.19 -15.80 19.59
N ALA A 178 6.12 -15.72 18.64
CA ALA A 178 6.07 -14.71 17.59
C ALA A 178 4.88 -14.92 16.63
N VAL A 179 4.60 -16.18 16.24
CA VAL A 179 3.42 -16.55 15.44
C VAL A 179 2.13 -16.18 16.17
N GLU A 180 1.97 -16.62 17.42
CA GLU A 180 0.80 -16.28 18.25
C GLU A 180 0.60 -14.77 18.35
N ARG A 181 1.67 -14.02 18.59
CA ARG A 181 1.62 -12.56 18.71
C ARG A 181 1.21 -11.89 17.40
N LEU A 182 1.71 -12.38 16.25
CA LEU A 182 1.35 -11.82 14.94
C LEU A 182 -0.14 -12.07 14.64
N LEU A 183 -0.62 -13.29 14.86
CA LEU A 183 -2.02 -13.67 14.64
C LEU A 183 -2.99 -12.93 15.58
N ALA A 184 -2.62 -12.74 16.84
CA ALA A 184 -3.42 -11.99 17.79
C ALA A 184 -3.63 -10.52 17.37
N GLY A 185 -2.62 -9.92 16.73
CA GLY A 185 -2.69 -8.56 16.19
C GLY A 185 -3.38 -8.46 14.83
N ASN A 186 -3.49 -9.56 14.07
CA ASN A 186 -3.94 -9.58 12.69
C ASN A 186 -4.94 -10.72 12.45
N LYS A 187 -6.21 -10.44 12.76
CA LYS A 187 -7.29 -11.45 12.70
C LYS A 187 -7.57 -12.00 11.29
N SER A 188 -7.12 -11.30 10.26
CA SER A 188 -7.30 -11.73 8.86
C SER A 188 -6.20 -12.69 8.38
N LEU A 189 -5.08 -12.85 9.09
CA LEU A 189 -4.04 -13.79 8.67
C LEU A 189 -4.40 -15.24 9.01
N THR A 190 -4.10 -16.16 8.10
CA THR A 190 -4.01 -17.59 8.43
C THR A 190 -2.67 -17.92 9.10
N ALA A 191 -2.55 -19.09 9.72
CA ALA A 191 -1.30 -19.53 10.33
C ALA A 191 -0.17 -19.69 9.29
N GLU A 192 -0.50 -20.14 8.08
CA GLU A 192 0.41 -20.29 6.95
C GLU A 192 0.92 -18.93 6.49
N SER A 193 0.02 -17.96 6.30
CA SER A 193 0.35 -16.59 5.91
C SER A 193 1.19 -15.88 6.96
N ALA A 194 0.92 -16.11 8.25
CA ALA A 194 1.75 -15.61 9.33
C ALA A 194 3.19 -16.15 9.25
N LYS A 195 3.38 -17.44 8.98
CA LYS A 195 4.73 -18.03 8.78
C LYS A 195 5.46 -17.37 7.62
N ILE A 196 4.77 -17.16 6.50
CA ILE A 196 5.33 -16.48 5.31
C ILE A 196 5.82 -15.08 5.67
N LEU A 197 5.03 -14.28 6.37
CA LEU A 197 5.44 -12.94 6.79
C LEU A 197 6.60 -12.98 7.78
N LEU A 198 6.65 -13.97 8.68
CA LEU A 198 7.70 -14.08 9.69
C LEU A 198 9.06 -14.50 9.12
N GLU A 199 9.14 -15.06 7.91
CA GLU A 199 10.42 -15.31 7.21
C GLU A 199 11.27 -14.05 7.07
N ARG A 200 10.64 -12.89 6.90
CA ARG A 200 11.29 -11.57 6.83
C ARG A 200 10.92 -10.65 8.00
N GLY A 201 9.92 -11.04 8.79
CA GLY A 201 9.43 -10.30 9.94
C GLY A 201 10.21 -10.56 11.22
N LEU A 202 11.16 -11.50 11.22
CA LEU A 202 11.96 -11.89 12.37
C LEU A 202 13.46 -11.81 12.10
N VAL A 203 14.22 -11.50 13.15
CA VAL A 203 15.69 -11.62 13.20
C VAL A 203 16.10 -12.53 14.36
N PRO A 204 17.19 -13.31 14.21
CA PRO A 204 17.73 -14.10 15.32
C PRO A 204 18.17 -13.21 16.49
N ALA A 205 18.00 -13.73 17.70
CA ALA A 205 18.48 -13.13 18.94
C ALA A 205 18.96 -14.21 19.91
N GLU A 206 19.77 -13.83 20.90
CA GLU A 206 20.14 -14.74 21.97
C GLU A 206 18.88 -15.24 22.70
N GLY A 207 18.69 -16.56 22.70
CA GLY A 207 17.51 -17.20 23.30
C GLY A 207 16.24 -17.20 22.45
N GLY A 208 16.27 -16.77 21.18
CA GLY A 208 15.11 -16.88 20.29
C GLY A 208 15.12 -15.93 19.09
N VAL A 209 14.01 -15.23 18.89
CA VAL A 209 13.77 -14.32 17.76
C VAL A 209 13.20 -12.99 18.22
N MET A 210 13.43 -11.95 17.44
CA MET A 210 12.86 -10.62 17.63
C MET A 210 12.16 -10.19 16.35
N PHE A 211 11.13 -9.35 16.46
CA PHE A 211 10.55 -8.73 15.28
C PHE A 211 11.54 -7.77 14.64
N SER A 212 11.72 -7.91 13.32
CA SER A 212 12.64 -7.07 12.54
C SER A 212 12.14 -5.64 12.38
N ARG A 213 10.83 -5.43 12.47
CA ARG A 213 10.20 -4.12 12.27
C ARG A 213 10.56 -3.13 13.37
N ASP A 214 10.70 -1.88 12.99
CA ASP A 214 10.86 -0.77 13.93
C ASP A 214 9.55 -0.54 14.68
N PHE A 215 9.61 -0.42 16.02
CA PHE A 215 8.42 -0.16 16.81
C PHE A 215 7.74 1.17 16.44
N ARG A 216 8.54 2.18 16.07
CA ARG A 216 8.08 3.54 15.77
C ARG A 216 7.11 3.62 14.62
N ILE A 217 7.09 2.61 13.73
CA ILE A 217 6.06 2.56 12.69
C ILE A 217 4.69 2.65 13.35
N ASN A 218 4.44 1.97 14.48
CA ASN A 218 3.13 1.89 15.12
C ASN A 218 2.69 3.16 15.85
N LEU A 219 3.53 4.20 15.92
CA LEU A 219 3.14 5.48 16.51
C LEU A 219 2.15 6.20 15.58
N LYS A 220 1.31 7.06 16.13
CA LYS A 220 0.32 7.79 15.32
C LYS A 220 1.00 8.62 14.24
N ASN A 221 0.58 8.41 12.99
CA ASN A 221 1.00 9.24 11.87
C ASN A 221 0.58 10.71 12.10
N VAL A 222 1.55 11.62 11.97
CA VAL A 222 1.38 13.07 12.15
C VAL A 222 1.05 13.79 10.84
N VAL A 223 1.11 13.11 9.70
CA VAL A 223 0.68 13.63 8.40
C VAL A 223 -0.72 13.07 8.12
N ARG A 224 -1.73 13.93 8.27
CA ARG A 224 -3.14 13.61 8.06
C ARG A 224 -3.72 14.51 6.98
N ILE A 225 -4.66 13.97 6.21
CA ILE A 225 -5.36 14.69 5.15
C ILE A 225 -6.87 14.51 5.31
N GLY A 226 -7.63 15.54 4.96
CA GLY A 226 -9.09 15.50 4.92
C GLY A 226 -9.62 14.89 3.62
N LEU A 227 -10.93 14.66 3.56
CA LEU A 227 -11.58 14.04 2.40
C LEU A 227 -11.34 14.83 1.11
N GLU A 228 -11.44 16.16 1.16
CA GLU A 228 -11.19 17.03 0.01
C GLU A 228 -9.78 16.85 -0.56
N GLN A 229 -8.77 16.77 0.32
CA GLN A 229 -7.38 16.55 -0.08
C GLN A 229 -7.18 15.14 -0.67
N SER A 230 -7.83 14.12 -0.08
CA SER A 230 -7.80 12.77 -0.63
C SER A 230 -8.42 12.69 -2.03
N LEU A 231 -9.58 13.33 -2.24
CA LEU A 231 -10.26 13.39 -3.53
C LEU A 231 -9.46 14.17 -4.56
N GLU A 232 -8.81 15.27 -4.16
CA GLU A 232 -7.91 16.03 -5.03
C GLU A 232 -6.74 15.15 -5.49
N LEU A 233 -6.06 14.44 -4.59
CA LEU A 233 -4.98 13.51 -4.95
C LEU A 233 -5.47 12.41 -5.89
N LEU A 234 -6.64 11.82 -5.61
CA LEU A 234 -7.28 10.83 -6.47
C LEU A 234 -7.56 11.37 -7.88
N SER A 235 -7.97 12.64 -7.99
CA SER A 235 -8.23 13.29 -9.28
C SER A 235 -6.98 13.47 -10.15
N ARG A 236 -5.78 13.43 -9.54
CA ARG A 236 -4.50 13.57 -10.24
C ARG A 236 -3.95 12.27 -10.80
N ILE A 237 -4.51 11.12 -10.40
CA ILE A 237 -4.10 9.82 -10.94
C ILE A 237 -4.35 9.81 -12.47
N GLN A 238 -3.32 9.47 -13.23
CA GLN A 238 -3.39 9.29 -14.70
C GLN A 238 -3.42 7.81 -15.11
N ALA A 239 -2.97 6.93 -14.21
CA ALA A 239 -2.96 5.49 -14.41
C ALA A 239 -4.38 4.91 -14.53
N SER A 240 -4.50 3.78 -15.24
CA SER A 240 -5.65 2.89 -15.04
C SER A 240 -5.60 2.36 -13.60
N VAL A 241 -6.74 2.31 -12.91
CA VAL A 241 -6.82 1.77 -11.54
C VAL A 241 -7.78 0.58 -11.49
N LEU A 242 -7.36 -0.48 -10.80
CA LEU A 242 -8.17 -1.59 -10.35
C LEU A 242 -8.17 -1.62 -8.82
N VAL A 243 -9.34 -1.53 -8.22
CA VAL A 243 -9.55 -1.73 -6.78
C VAL A 243 -10.16 -3.12 -6.58
N VAL A 244 -9.45 -4.00 -5.87
CA VAL A 244 -9.94 -5.32 -5.48
C VAL A 244 -10.27 -5.29 -4.00
N LEU A 245 -11.54 -5.40 -3.63
CA LEU A 245 -12.01 -5.42 -2.23
C LEU A 245 -12.34 -6.84 -1.80
N ALA A 246 -12.07 -7.20 -0.55
CA ALA A 246 -12.49 -8.47 0.02
C ALA A 246 -13.85 -8.34 0.73
N GLU A 247 -14.72 -9.35 0.63
CA GLU A 247 -16.05 -9.37 1.27
C GLU A 247 -16.01 -9.20 2.80
N ASP A 248 -15.01 -9.83 3.44
CA ASP A 248 -14.68 -9.68 4.87
C ASP A 248 -13.40 -8.83 5.05
N GLY A 249 -13.25 -7.79 4.23
CA GLY A 249 -12.05 -6.97 4.10
C GLY A 249 -11.93 -5.78 5.04
N PHE A 250 -11.06 -4.85 4.65
CA PHE A 250 -10.62 -3.67 5.38
C PHE A 250 -11.77 -2.74 5.74
N GLU A 251 -12.79 -2.67 4.90
CA GLU A 251 -13.99 -1.87 5.16
C GLU A 251 -14.66 -2.24 6.48
N ARG A 252 -14.59 -3.52 6.91
CA ARG A 252 -15.16 -3.97 8.18
C ARG A 252 -14.41 -3.47 9.42
N MET A 253 -13.21 -2.91 9.24
CA MET A 253 -12.50 -2.24 10.32
C MET A 253 -13.14 -0.88 10.65
N PHE A 254 -13.97 -0.34 9.76
CA PHE A 254 -14.69 0.92 9.95
C PHE A 254 -16.02 0.71 10.66
N SER A 255 -16.04 1.05 11.94
CA SER A 255 -17.25 0.96 12.78
C SER A 255 -18.06 2.25 12.79
N GLU A 256 -17.42 3.39 12.51
CA GLU A 256 -18.06 4.70 12.57
C GLU A 256 -18.75 5.03 11.24
N THR A 257 -19.88 5.74 11.31
CA THR A 257 -20.65 6.15 10.13
C THR A 257 -19.80 7.00 9.19
N GLU A 258 -19.03 7.94 9.74
CA GLU A 258 -18.19 8.86 8.97
C GLU A 258 -17.05 8.14 8.22
N GLU A 259 -16.50 7.07 8.78
CA GLU A 259 -15.46 6.28 8.10
C GLU A 259 -16.03 5.55 6.87
N ARG A 260 -17.29 5.09 6.95
CA ARG A 260 -18.01 4.48 5.82
C ARG A 260 -18.40 5.51 4.76
N GLU A 261 -18.68 6.74 5.16
CA GLU A 261 -18.87 7.85 4.21
C GLU A 261 -17.60 8.13 3.42
N PHE A 262 -16.43 8.06 4.08
CA PHE A 262 -15.15 8.20 3.38
C PHE A 262 -14.90 7.09 2.37
N THR A 263 -15.05 5.82 2.75
CA THR A 263 -14.85 4.70 1.79
C THR A 263 -15.82 4.81 0.62
N SER A 264 -17.09 5.14 0.88
CA SER A 264 -18.10 5.34 -0.16
C SER A 264 -17.73 6.46 -1.13
N ALA A 265 -17.28 7.61 -0.61
CA ALA A 265 -16.86 8.74 -1.43
C ALA A 265 -15.62 8.42 -2.29
N LEU A 266 -14.63 7.73 -1.73
CA LEU A 266 -13.44 7.31 -2.48
C LEU A 266 -13.80 6.31 -3.59
N LEU A 267 -14.62 5.30 -3.29
CA LEU A 267 -15.08 4.32 -4.28
C LEU A 267 -15.88 4.99 -5.40
N GLN A 268 -16.74 5.95 -5.05
CA GLN A 268 -17.47 6.72 -6.06
C GLN A 268 -16.50 7.52 -6.95
N ALA A 269 -15.48 8.15 -6.37
CA ALA A 269 -14.47 8.88 -7.12
C ALA A 269 -13.68 7.98 -8.08
N TYR A 270 -13.38 6.74 -7.70
CA TYR A 270 -12.79 5.75 -8.63
C TYR A 270 -13.75 5.46 -9.80
N ARG A 271 -15.03 5.18 -9.51
CA ARG A 271 -16.03 4.84 -10.54
C ARG A 271 -16.32 5.99 -11.50
N ASP A 272 -16.41 7.22 -11.00
CA ASP A 272 -16.66 8.42 -11.80
C ASP A 272 -15.54 8.67 -12.83
N ARG A 273 -14.33 8.15 -12.57
CA ARG A 273 -13.18 8.21 -13.48
C ARG A 273 -12.99 6.93 -14.31
N ASN A 274 -14.01 6.06 -14.34
CA ASN A 274 -14.01 4.80 -15.09
C ASN A 274 -12.90 3.83 -14.63
N HIS A 275 -12.50 3.91 -13.36
CA HIS A 275 -11.63 2.91 -12.75
C HIS A 275 -12.43 1.67 -12.35
N ALA A 276 -11.77 0.50 -12.36
CA ALA A 276 -12.40 -0.76 -12.04
C ALA A 276 -12.46 -0.96 -10.52
N VAL A 277 -13.61 -1.40 -10.02
CA VAL A 277 -13.80 -1.81 -8.63
C VAL A 277 -14.45 -3.19 -8.65
N ALA A 278 -13.79 -4.17 -8.07
CA ALA A 278 -14.25 -5.55 -7.98
C ALA A 278 -14.23 -6.02 -6.52
N THR A 279 -15.16 -6.88 -6.16
CA THR A 279 -15.21 -7.54 -4.85
C THR A 279 -14.94 -9.03 -5.03
N VAL A 280 -14.15 -9.61 -4.13
CA VAL A 280 -13.76 -11.03 -4.17
C VAL A 280 -14.00 -11.71 -2.81
N PRO A 281 -14.29 -13.03 -2.79
CA PRO A 281 -14.39 -13.77 -1.55
C PRO A 281 -13.05 -13.78 -0.78
N GLY A 282 -13.10 -13.57 0.53
CA GLY A 282 -11.93 -13.57 1.40
C GLY A 282 -11.95 -12.43 2.41
N ASN A 283 -10.79 -12.18 3.02
CA ASN A 283 -10.60 -11.18 4.06
C ASN A 283 -9.49 -10.18 3.70
N HIS A 284 -9.08 -9.33 4.64
CA HIS A 284 -8.11 -8.26 4.35
C HIS A 284 -6.80 -8.71 3.68
N HIS A 285 -6.30 -9.90 4.01
CA HIS A 285 -5.10 -10.46 3.41
C HIS A 285 -5.44 -11.44 2.27
N VAL A 286 -6.52 -11.19 1.51
CA VAL A 286 -7.00 -12.10 0.45
C VAL A 286 -5.92 -12.42 -0.58
N HIS A 287 -5.05 -11.47 -0.92
CA HIS A 287 -3.92 -11.68 -1.83
C HIS A 287 -2.86 -12.64 -1.27
N LEU A 288 -2.78 -12.78 0.05
CA LEU A 288 -1.84 -13.68 0.71
C LEU A 288 -2.50 -15.04 1.02
N ASN A 289 -3.71 -15.02 1.56
CA ASN A 289 -4.45 -16.21 2.01
C ASN A 289 -5.11 -16.99 0.87
N ASN A 290 -5.69 -16.28 -0.11
CA ASN A 290 -6.52 -16.82 -1.19
C ASN A 290 -6.16 -16.13 -2.52
N PRO A 291 -4.87 -16.18 -2.93
CA PRO A 291 -4.40 -15.46 -4.11
C PRO A 291 -5.14 -15.85 -5.40
N GLU A 292 -5.71 -17.05 -5.47
CA GLU A 292 -6.53 -17.54 -6.58
C GLU A 292 -7.77 -16.69 -6.86
N ASN A 293 -8.32 -16.01 -5.85
CA ASN A 293 -9.47 -15.13 -6.00
C ASN A 293 -9.09 -13.77 -6.61
N VAL A 294 -7.81 -13.38 -6.48
CA VAL A 294 -7.29 -12.08 -6.89
C VAL A 294 -6.53 -12.17 -8.21
N ALA A 295 -5.75 -13.24 -8.40
CA ALA A 295 -4.81 -13.38 -9.49
C ALA A 295 -5.44 -13.24 -10.89
N PRO A 296 -6.63 -13.78 -11.19
CA PRO A 296 -7.24 -13.61 -12.51
C PRO A 296 -7.53 -12.14 -12.84
N LEU A 297 -8.10 -11.39 -11.90
CA LEU A 297 -8.42 -9.97 -12.07
C LEU A 297 -7.17 -9.12 -12.28
N VAL A 298 -6.14 -9.38 -11.47
CA VAL A 298 -4.87 -8.65 -11.55
C VAL A 298 -4.13 -9.00 -12.84
N SER A 299 -4.14 -10.26 -13.25
CA SER A 299 -3.47 -10.71 -14.48
C SER A 299 -4.09 -10.08 -15.71
N ASP A 300 -5.42 -10.13 -15.83
CA ASP A 300 -6.16 -9.51 -16.93
C ASP A 300 -5.87 -8.01 -16.98
N PHE A 301 -5.98 -7.33 -15.84
CA PHE A 301 -5.75 -5.89 -15.76
C PHE A 301 -4.32 -5.46 -16.13
N LEU A 302 -3.30 -6.22 -15.71
CA LEU A 302 -1.91 -5.93 -16.07
C LEU A 302 -1.64 -6.11 -17.58
N GLN A 303 -2.34 -7.03 -18.24
CA GLN A 303 -2.17 -7.31 -19.66
C GLN A 303 -2.94 -6.34 -20.55
N THR A 304 -4.17 -6.02 -20.20
CA THR A 304 -5.07 -5.19 -21.03
C THR A 304 -4.96 -3.71 -20.71
N LYS A 305 -4.63 -3.37 -19.46
CA LYS A 305 -4.70 -2.01 -18.89
C LYS A 305 -6.11 -1.38 -19.01
N VAL A 306 -7.12 -2.21 -19.32
CA VAL A 306 -8.53 -1.86 -19.57
C VAL A 306 -9.37 -3.00 -19.01
N PHE A 307 -10.19 -2.71 -17.99
CA PHE A 307 -11.08 -3.74 -17.45
C PHE A 307 -12.29 -3.93 -18.38
N ILE A 308 -12.45 -5.14 -18.92
CA ILE A 308 -13.69 -5.58 -19.56
C ILE A 308 -14.40 -6.45 -18.52
N PRO A 309 -15.58 -6.06 -18.00
CA PRO A 309 -16.32 -6.92 -17.10
C PRO A 309 -16.54 -8.28 -17.75
N LEU A 310 -16.10 -9.36 -17.11
CA LEU A 310 -16.49 -10.70 -17.51
C LEU A 310 -18.02 -10.74 -17.55
N GLN A 311 -18.60 -10.86 -18.74
CA GLN A 311 -20.01 -11.18 -18.88
C GLN A 311 -20.19 -12.58 -18.31
N SER A 312 -20.66 -12.66 -17.07
CA SER A 312 -21.18 -13.90 -16.51
C SER A 312 -22.38 -14.31 -17.38
N GLY A 313 -22.19 -15.37 -18.17
CA GLY A 313 -23.27 -16.00 -18.92
C GLY A 313 -24.36 -16.51 -17.97
N GLY A 314 -25.60 -16.05 -18.17
CA GLY A 314 -26.78 -16.47 -17.44
C GLY A 314 -27.94 -15.50 -17.63
N ASP A 315 -28.93 -15.93 -18.40
CA ASP A 315 -30.02 -15.14 -19.00
C ASP A 315 -31.11 -14.65 -18.01
N MET A 316 -31.79 -13.57 -18.44
CA MET A 316 -33.13 -13.07 -18.10
C MET A 316 -33.44 -12.55 -16.67
N ARG A 317 -33.59 -11.21 -16.57
CA ARG A 317 -34.92 -10.55 -16.59
C ARG A 317 -34.83 -9.03 -16.73
N ARG A 318 -35.63 -8.51 -17.66
CA ARG A 318 -35.92 -7.10 -17.89
C ARG A 318 -36.37 -6.39 -16.60
N GLN A 319 -35.82 -5.21 -16.33
CA GLN A 319 -36.58 -4.13 -15.69
C GLN A 319 -36.35 -2.81 -16.43
N THR A 320 -37.33 -2.54 -17.32
CA THR A 320 -37.99 -1.26 -17.56
C THR A 320 -37.17 0.04 -17.47
N GLN A 321 -36.91 0.59 -18.66
CA GLN A 321 -36.86 2.04 -18.88
C GLN A 321 -38.14 2.69 -18.34
N VAL A 322 -38.00 3.62 -17.39
CA VAL A 322 -39.02 4.65 -17.15
C VAL A 322 -38.48 5.96 -17.73
N LYS A 323 -39.15 6.41 -18.80
CA LYS A 323 -39.01 7.76 -19.33
C LYS A 323 -39.63 8.76 -18.36
N GLY A 324 -38.88 9.83 -18.09
CA GLY A 324 -39.40 11.19 -17.93
C GLY A 324 -40.03 11.57 -16.60
N CYS A 325 -39.27 12.31 -15.79
CA CYS A 325 -39.82 13.48 -15.12
C CYS A 325 -38.74 14.57 -15.05
N LYS A 326 -39.04 15.72 -15.67
CA LYS A 326 -38.28 16.96 -15.53
C LYS A 326 -38.63 17.59 -14.19
N ASN A 327 -37.64 17.97 -13.38
CA ASN A 327 -37.39 19.34 -12.90
C ASN A 327 -36.70 19.39 -11.53
N ASN A 328 -35.70 20.29 -11.53
CA ASN A 328 -35.30 21.22 -10.48
C ASN A 328 -34.41 20.75 -9.31
N HIS A 329 -33.36 21.58 -9.14
CA HIS A 329 -32.39 21.68 -8.06
C HIS A 329 -31.24 20.69 -8.08
N ILE A 330 -30.15 21.08 -8.76
CA ILE A 330 -28.81 21.29 -8.17
C ILE A 330 -28.07 22.18 -9.19
N ASN A 331 -28.03 23.48 -8.90
CA ASN A 331 -27.22 24.43 -9.63
C ASN A 331 -26.85 25.54 -8.65
N LEU A 332 -25.89 25.26 -7.76
CA LEU A 332 -25.15 26.28 -7.01
C LEU A 332 -23.99 25.60 -6.25
N CYS A 333 -22.83 25.48 -6.91
CA CYS A 333 -21.49 25.57 -6.29
C CYS A 333 -20.41 25.30 -7.35
N PHE A 334 -20.42 26.10 -8.42
CA PHE A 334 -19.27 26.24 -9.32
C PHE A 334 -19.25 27.67 -9.84
N GLN A 335 -19.07 28.63 -8.93
CA GLN A 335 -18.66 29.99 -9.26
C GLN A 335 -18.26 30.69 -7.97
N LEU A 336 -16.96 30.80 -7.73
CA LEU A 336 -16.31 31.95 -7.08
C LEU A 336 -14.78 31.77 -7.17
N LYS A 337 -14.25 32.01 -8.37
CA LYS A 337 -12.87 32.45 -8.56
C LYS A 337 -12.83 33.98 -8.39
N TYR A 338 -11.79 34.46 -7.71
CA TYR A 338 -11.30 35.85 -7.58
C TYR A 338 -12.04 36.84 -6.67
N ARG A 339 -11.41 37.13 -5.52
CA ARG A 339 -11.21 38.41 -4.80
C ARG A 339 -11.09 38.08 -3.30
N LEU A 340 -9.94 38.19 -2.67
CA LEU A 340 -9.44 39.46 -2.12
C LEU A 340 -7.95 39.38 -1.78
N ARG A 341 -7.30 40.52 -1.99
CA ARG A 341 -5.92 40.85 -1.63
C ARG A 341 -5.73 40.94 -0.11
N SER A 342 -4.49 40.66 0.30
CA SER A 342 -3.72 41.32 1.38
C SER A 342 -4.36 41.47 2.76
N PHE A 343 -3.81 40.77 3.75
CA PHE A 343 -3.33 41.42 4.98
C PHE A 343 -2.06 40.72 5.48
N TYR A 344 -1.09 41.55 5.85
CA TYR A 344 0.26 41.24 6.32
C TYR A 344 0.29 40.81 7.80
N CYS A 345 1.39 40.13 8.17
CA CYS A 345 2.10 40.11 9.48
C CYS A 345 1.31 39.76 10.75
N TYR A 346 1.69 38.67 11.43
CA TYR A 346 2.78 38.62 12.43
C TYR A 346 3.32 37.20 12.56
#